data_AF-K2JSA8-F1
#
_entry.id   AF-K2JSA8-F1
#
_cell.length_a   1.000
_cell.length_b   1.000
_cell.length_c   1.000
_cell.angle_alpha   90.00
_cell.angle_beta   90.00
_cell.angle_gamma   90.00
#
_symmetry.space_group_name_H-M   'P 1'
#
loop_
_entity.id
_entity.type
_entity.pdbx_description
1 polymer ?
#
loop_
_entity_poly.entity_id
_entity_poly.type
_entity_poly.pdbx_seq_one_letter_code
_entity_poly.pdbx_strand_id
1 'polypeptide(L)'
;MDKDVSFRPSRRPRFDNSELTKTGFWVGQVFMLIATVMGVYLAAQQGLAQAIAFDDLDDQQNNYYLRRSLHDELADNIQVIRDYTATLEKEKPYHLDRYHPQLQFYVWDAMRYNPNTLQTPSQFLSGVRRYYAEIQDIISKGEQRTYGVHFYINLLREKTDAVEKSTLKDMADDIGQLKLDLKKAGVDVD
;
A
#
# COMPACT_ATOMS: atom_id res chain seq x y z
N MET A 1 -44.03 95.70 7.70
CA MET A 1 -43.17 94.77 8.46
C MET A 1 -44.05 93.63 8.89
N ASP A 2 -44.02 92.54 8.12
CA ASP A 2 -43.20 91.34 8.40
C ASP A 2 -44.06 90.32 9.19
N LYS A 3 -44.23 89.04 8.87
CA LYS A 3 -43.61 88.14 7.89
C LYS A 3 -44.56 86.95 7.68
N ASP A 4 -44.69 86.51 6.43
CA ASP A 4 -45.22 85.20 6.07
C ASP A 4 -44.33 84.09 6.66
N VAL A 5 -44.90 83.22 7.49
CA VAL A 5 -44.25 81.98 7.92
C VAL A 5 -44.82 80.84 7.10
N SER A 6 -44.15 80.54 5.98
CA SER A 6 -44.46 79.39 5.14
C SER A 6 -43.87 78.12 5.75
N PHE A 7 -44.74 77.16 6.08
CA PHE A 7 -44.36 75.83 6.55
C PHE A 7 -43.85 75.00 5.35
N ARG A 8 -42.55 74.65 5.34
CA ARG A 8 -41.97 73.72 4.35
C ARG A 8 -42.07 72.28 4.85
N PRO A 9 -42.67 71.35 4.09
CA PRO A 9 -42.64 69.94 4.47
C PRO A 9 -41.24 69.35 4.20
N SER A 10 -40.71 68.65 5.19
CA SER A 10 -39.52 67.81 5.08
C SER A 10 -39.76 66.70 4.05
N ARG A 11 -39.00 66.72 2.94
CA ARG A 11 -38.96 65.62 1.97
C ARG A 11 -38.22 64.45 2.63
N ARG A 12 -38.93 63.36 2.92
CA ARG A 12 -38.30 62.07 3.21
C ARG A 12 -37.44 61.64 2.02
N PRO A 13 -36.25 61.06 2.22
CA PRO A 13 -35.48 60.46 1.14
C PRO A 13 -36.31 59.33 0.54
N ARG A 14 -36.63 59.42 -0.75
CA ARG A 14 -37.13 58.28 -1.51
C ARG A 14 -35.94 57.36 -1.77
N PHE A 15 -35.97 56.15 -1.23
CA PHE A 15 -35.05 55.10 -1.67
C PHE A 15 -35.37 54.79 -3.14
N ASP A 16 -34.46 55.18 -4.03
CA ASP A 16 -34.57 54.95 -5.46
C ASP A 16 -34.30 53.47 -5.74
N ASN A 17 -35.35 52.66 -5.71
CA ASN A 17 -35.28 51.22 -5.98
C ASN A 17 -35.18 50.91 -7.50
N SER A 18 -35.02 51.92 -8.36
CA SER A 18 -34.98 51.77 -9.82
C SER A 18 -33.78 50.92 -10.28
N GLU A 19 -32.67 50.92 -9.53
CA GLU A 19 -31.51 50.04 -9.80
C GLU A 19 -31.76 48.57 -9.45
N LEU A 20 -32.60 48.28 -8.45
CA LEU A 20 -32.97 46.91 -8.07
C LEU A 20 -33.92 46.26 -9.10
N THR A 21 -34.68 47.08 -9.82
CA THR A 21 -35.58 46.64 -10.90
C THR A 21 -34.92 46.60 -12.28
N LYS A 22 -33.66 47.04 -12.43
CA LYS A 22 -32.92 46.87 -13.68
C LYS A 22 -32.59 45.39 -13.86
N THR A 23 -33.18 44.80 -14.88
CA THR A 23 -32.98 43.39 -15.28
C THR A 23 -31.50 43.00 -15.36
N GLY A 24 -30.62 43.93 -15.74
CA GLY A 24 -29.17 43.72 -15.78
C GLY A 24 -28.51 43.48 -14.41
N PHE A 25 -29.01 44.08 -13.33
CA PHE A 25 -28.49 43.84 -11.98
C PHE A 25 -28.81 42.40 -11.53
N TRP A 26 -30.05 41.96 -11.72
CA TRP A 26 -30.47 40.59 -11.39
C TRP A 26 -29.76 39.52 -12.23
N VAL A 27 -29.56 39.78 -13.53
CA VAL A 27 -28.79 38.89 -14.40
C VAL A 27 -27.34 38.80 -13.93
N GLY A 28 -26.69 39.92 -13.61
CA GLY A 28 -25.32 39.93 -13.09
C GLY A 28 -25.19 39.18 -11.77
N GLN A 29 -26.16 39.33 -10.86
CA GLN A 29 -26.14 38.64 -9.57
C GLN A 29 -26.37 37.13 -9.71
N VAL A 30 -27.26 36.71 -10.62
CA VAL A 30 -27.46 35.28 -10.95
C VAL A 30 -26.18 34.70 -11.56
N PHE A 31 -25.53 35.41 -12.48
CA PHE A 31 -24.24 34.98 -13.04
C PHE A 31 -23.14 34.89 -11.97
N MET A 32 -23.07 35.85 -11.05
CA MET A 32 -22.14 35.81 -9.92
C MET A 32 -22.39 34.58 -9.04
N LEU A 33 -23.66 34.29 -8.71
CA LEU A 33 -24.03 33.15 -7.90
C LEU A 33 -23.68 31.83 -8.60
N ILE A 34 -23.98 31.70 -9.89
CA ILE A 34 -23.60 30.54 -10.70
C ILE A 34 -22.08 30.40 -10.76
N ALA A 35 -21.33 31.48 -10.99
CA ALA A 35 -19.87 31.45 -11.03
C ALA A 35 -19.26 31.01 -9.69
N THR A 36 -19.84 31.44 -8.57
CA THR A 36 -19.37 31.07 -7.23
C THR A 36 -19.62 29.58 -6.96
N VAL A 37 -20.82 29.08 -7.29
CA VAL A 37 -21.16 27.66 -7.14
C VAL A 37 -20.29 26.80 -8.05
N MET A 38 -20.08 27.19 -9.31
CA MET A 38 -19.18 26.49 -10.23
C MET A 38 -17.72 26.50 -9.73
N GLY A 39 -17.24 27.63 -9.21
CA GLY A 39 -15.89 27.76 -8.66
C GLY A 39 -15.65 26.82 -7.47
N VAL A 40 -16.58 26.75 -6.53
CA VAL A 40 -16.51 25.82 -5.40
C VAL A 40 -16.62 24.36 -5.88
N TYR A 41 -17.50 24.06 -6.83
CA TYR A 41 -17.65 22.72 -7.38
C TYR A 41 -16.35 22.21 -8.03
N LEU A 42 -15.71 23.02 -8.88
CA LEU A 42 -14.44 22.70 -9.52
C LEU A 42 -13.31 22.50 -8.50
N ALA A 43 -13.22 23.38 -7.49
CA ALA A 43 -12.23 23.25 -6.43
C ALA A 43 -12.45 21.98 -5.59
N ALA A 44 -13.70 21.66 -5.26
CA ALA A 44 -14.06 20.43 -4.54
C ALA A 44 -13.76 19.17 -5.37
N GLN A 45 -14.05 19.18 -6.68
CA GLN A 45 -13.74 18.06 -7.57
C GLN A 45 -12.23 17.83 -7.66
N GLN A 46 -11.44 18.89 -7.77
CA GLN A 46 -9.98 18.80 -7.79
C GLN A 46 -9.44 18.28 -6.45
N GLY A 47 -10.00 18.75 -5.33
CA GLY A 47 -9.61 18.30 -3.98
C GLY A 47 -9.92 16.82 -3.74
N LEU A 48 -11.09 16.34 -4.16
CA LEU A 48 -11.46 14.92 -4.07
C LEU A 48 -10.54 14.05 -4.93
N ALA A 49 -10.29 14.45 -6.18
CA ALA A 49 -9.40 13.72 -7.08
C ALA A 49 -7.99 13.61 -6.50
N GLN A 50 -7.48 14.69 -5.90
CA GLN A 50 -6.18 14.69 -5.23
C GLN A 50 -6.17 13.83 -3.97
N ALA A 51 -7.26 13.81 -3.19
CA ALA A 51 -7.37 12.97 -2.00
C ALA A 51 -7.39 11.47 -2.35
N ILE A 52 -8.15 11.08 -3.38
CA ILE A 52 -8.17 9.69 -3.88
C ILE A 52 -6.79 9.28 -4.39
N ALA A 53 -6.11 10.15 -5.14
CA ALA A 53 -4.77 9.87 -5.62
C ALA A 53 -3.75 9.72 -4.48
N PHE A 54 -3.90 10.51 -3.41
CA PHE A 54 -3.06 10.38 -2.22
C PHE A 54 -3.30 9.07 -1.49
N ASP A 55 -4.57 8.69 -1.30
CA ASP A 55 -4.97 7.43 -0.63
C ASP A 55 -4.43 6.20 -1.38
N ASP A 56 -4.55 6.18 -2.72
CA ASP A 56 -3.97 5.12 -3.57
C ASP A 56 -2.44 5.05 -3.46
N LEU A 57 -1.75 6.20 -3.37
CA LEU A 57 -0.31 6.24 -3.19
C LEU A 57 0.14 5.75 -1.81
N ASP A 58 -0.61 6.10 -0.75
CA ASP A 58 -0.35 5.61 0.61
C ASP A 58 -0.51 4.08 0.68
N ASP A 59 -1.57 3.55 0.09
CA ASP A 59 -1.80 2.11 -0.03
C ASP A 59 -0.69 1.40 -0.80
N GLN A 60 -0.25 1.95 -1.94
CA GLN A 60 0.86 1.41 -2.72
C GLN A 60 2.18 1.43 -1.94
N GLN A 61 2.45 2.50 -1.18
CA GLN A 61 3.64 2.59 -0.33
C GLN A 61 3.60 1.57 0.80
N ASN A 62 2.46 1.42 1.48
CA ASN A 62 2.32 0.42 2.54
C ASN A 62 2.46 -1.00 2.00
N ASN A 63 1.87 -1.28 0.83
CA ASN A 63 2.00 -2.57 0.15
C ASN A 63 3.45 -2.80 -0.32
N TYR A 64 4.18 -1.76 -0.74
CA TYR A 64 5.61 -1.84 -1.05
C TYR A 64 6.41 -2.34 0.15
N TYR A 65 6.28 -1.72 1.32
CA TYR A 65 7.00 -2.14 2.52
C TYR A 65 6.61 -3.54 2.98
N LEU A 66 5.34 -3.90 2.82
CA LEU A 66 4.84 -5.24 3.15
C LEU A 66 5.46 -6.31 2.25
N ARG A 67 5.46 -6.09 0.92
CA ARG A 67 6.09 -6.98 -0.06
C ARG A 67 7.60 -7.09 0.19
N ARG A 68 8.26 -5.97 0.46
CA ARG A 68 9.69 -5.93 0.78
C ARG A 68 10.03 -6.73 2.04
N SER A 69 9.24 -6.54 3.10
CA SER A 69 9.43 -7.27 4.36
C SER A 69 9.22 -8.78 4.17
N LEU A 70 8.21 -9.17 3.38
CA LEU A 70 7.95 -10.58 3.08
C LEU A 70 9.07 -11.20 2.24
N HIS A 71 9.58 -10.44 1.26
CA HIS A 71 10.72 -10.85 0.44
C HIS A 71 11.96 -11.08 1.32
N ASP A 72 12.27 -10.15 2.22
CA ASP A 72 13.45 -10.24 3.07
C ASP A 72 13.32 -11.40 4.07
N GLU A 73 12.13 -11.63 4.65
CA GLU A 73 11.87 -12.82 5.49
C GLU A 73 12.08 -14.13 4.70
N LEU A 74 11.57 -14.22 3.47
CA LEU A 74 11.76 -15.40 2.63
C LEU A 74 13.24 -15.61 2.31
N ALA A 75 13.98 -14.55 1.97
CA ALA A 75 15.41 -14.60 1.68
C ALA A 75 16.22 -15.11 2.88
N ASP A 76 15.94 -14.58 4.08
CA ASP A 76 16.59 -15.00 5.31
C ASP A 76 16.31 -16.47 5.62
N ASN A 77 15.06 -16.91 5.46
CA ASN A 77 14.67 -18.31 5.67
C ASN A 77 15.34 -19.26 4.67
N ILE A 78 15.45 -18.85 3.40
CA ILE A 78 16.22 -19.59 2.38
C ILE A 78 17.66 -19.76 2.85
N GLN A 79 18.29 -18.70 3.36
CA GLN A 79 19.66 -18.76 3.87
C GLN A 79 19.79 -19.69 5.08
N VAL A 80 18.84 -19.65 6.03
CA VAL A 80 18.80 -20.58 7.17
C VAL A 80 18.77 -22.05 6.69
N ILE A 81 17.96 -22.37 5.67
CA ILE A 81 17.93 -23.73 5.13
C ILE A 81 19.24 -24.09 4.42
N ARG A 82 19.86 -23.16 3.69
CA ARG A 82 21.17 -23.38 3.06
C ARG A 82 22.23 -23.72 4.10
N ASP A 83 22.34 -22.91 5.14
CA ASP A 83 23.32 -23.11 6.21
C ASP A 83 23.07 -24.41 6.98
N TYR A 84 21.80 -24.74 7.22
CA TYR A 84 21.41 -26.00 7.81
C TYR A 84 21.83 -27.21 6.96
N THR A 85 21.52 -27.22 5.67
CA THR A 85 21.92 -28.33 4.79
C THR A 85 23.44 -28.47 4.67
N ALA A 86 24.18 -27.35 4.65
CA ALA A 86 25.65 -27.36 4.65
C ALA A 86 26.22 -27.95 5.97
N THR A 87 25.61 -27.60 7.10
CA THR A 87 25.99 -28.14 8.42
C THR A 87 25.76 -29.64 8.49
N LEU A 88 24.61 -30.12 8.01
CA LEU A 88 24.30 -31.55 7.98
C LEU A 88 25.27 -32.37 7.12
N GLU A 89 25.69 -31.84 5.96
CA GLU A 89 26.67 -32.53 5.13
C GLU A 89 28.06 -32.60 5.75
N LYS A 90 28.46 -31.52 6.44
CA LYS A 90 29.77 -31.41 7.08
C LYS A 90 29.88 -32.30 8.31
N GLU A 91 28.90 -32.22 9.21
CA GLU A 91 28.95 -32.89 10.51
C GLU A 91 28.41 -34.31 10.46
N LYS A 92 27.55 -34.62 9.47
CA LYS A 92 26.87 -35.91 9.32
C LYS A 92 26.29 -36.43 10.64
N PRO A 93 25.51 -35.60 11.37
CA PRO A 93 25.07 -35.95 12.70
C PRO A 93 24.10 -37.14 12.66
N TYR A 94 24.18 -37.99 13.68
CA TYR A 94 23.23 -39.09 13.84
C TYR A 94 21.83 -38.55 14.22
N HIS A 95 21.77 -37.54 15.08
CA HIS A 95 20.52 -36.92 15.56
C HIS A 95 20.25 -35.62 14.80
N LEU A 96 19.41 -35.66 13.77
CA LEU A 96 19.07 -34.50 12.93
C LEU A 96 18.22 -33.47 13.67
N ASP A 97 17.39 -33.93 14.61
CA ASP A 97 16.51 -33.15 15.48
C ASP A 97 17.26 -32.10 16.31
N ARG A 98 18.52 -32.38 16.68
CA ARG A 98 19.36 -31.43 17.43
C ARG A 98 19.81 -30.23 16.62
N TYR A 99 19.69 -30.30 15.30
CA TYR A 99 20.12 -29.27 14.36
C TYR A 99 18.94 -28.54 13.73
N HIS A 100 17.71 -28.74 14.24
CA HIS A 100 16.49 -28.18 13.67
C HIS A 100 16.62 -26.69 13.30
N PRO A 101 16.40 -26.31 12.02
CA PRO A 101 16.54 -24.93 11.59
C PRO A 101 15.44 -24.05 12.17
N GLN A 102 15.81 -22.86 12.63
CA GLN A 102 14.87 -21.90 13.22
C GLN A 102 14.41 -20.88 12.17
N LEU A 103 13.32 -21.20 11.48
CA LEU A 103 12.70 -20.31 10.51
C LEU A 103 11.92 -19.18 11.19
N GLN A 104 11.92 -18.00 10.56
CA GLN A 104 11.21 -16.81 11.04
C GLN A 104 9.92 -16.62 10.22
N PHE A 105 8.81 -16.33 10.89
CA PHE A 105 7.50 -16.16 10.22
C PHE A 105 6.79 -14.88 10.65
N TYR A 106 7.52 -13.93 11.26
CA TYR A 106 6.93 -12.75 11.87
C TYR A 106 6.13 -11.91 10.87
N VAL A 107 6.69 -11.61 9.70
CA VAL A 107 6.03 -10.83 8.65
C VAL A 107 4.87 -11.63 8.08
N TRP A 108 5.09 -12.91 7.77
CA TRP A 108 4.04 -13.79 7.26
C TRP A 108 2.83 -13.87 8.20
N ASP A 109 3.06 -14.00 9.50
CA ASP A 109 2.02 -14.05 10.52
C ASP A 109 1.34 -12.69 10.71
N ALA A 110 2.11 -11.59 10.69
CA ALA A 110 1.58 -10.24 10.78
C ALA A 110 0.68 -9.88 9.58
N MET A 111 0.99 -10.39 8.38
CA MET A 111 0.19 -10.21 7.18
C MET A 111 -1.25 -10.74 7.32
N ARG A 112 -1.49 -11.72 8.21
CA ARG A 112 -2.86 -12.20 8.46
C ARG A 112 -3.82 -11.09 8.91
N TYR A 113 -3.30 -10.06 9.58
CA TYR A 113 -4.08 -8.98 10.17
C TYR A 113 -3.86 -7.64 9.48
N ASN A 114 -3.01 -7.58 8.45
CA ASN A 114 -2.73 -6.35 7.73
C ASN A 114 -3.78 -6.14 6.61
N PRO A 115 -4.46 -4.99 6.56
CA PRO A 115 -5.47 -4.71 5.53
C PRO A 115 -4.89 -4.73 4.11
N ASN A 116 -3.61 -4.41 3.94
CA ASN A 116 -2.96 -4.28 2.63
C ASN A 116 -2.42 -5.61 2.10
N THR A 117 -2.51 -6.70 2.87
CA THR A 117 -2.11 -8.04 2.43
C THR A 117 -2.89 -8.52 1.21
N LEU A 118 -4.18 -8.18 1.11
CA LEU A 118 -5.00 -8.58 -0.05
C LEU A 118 -4.65 -7.78 -1.32
N GLN A 119 -3.94 -6.67 -1.18
CA GLN A 119 -3.39 -5.92 -2.30
C GLN A 119 -2.05 -6.50 -2.78
N THR A 120 -1.44 -7.43 -2.04
CA THR A 120 -0.24 -8.16 -2.48
C THR A 120 -0.64 -9.21 -3.53
N PRO A 121 0.11 -9.36 -4.64
CA PRO A 121 -0.17 -10.37 -5.65
C PRO A 121 -0.25 -11.77 -5.06
N SER A 122 -1.36 -12.46 -5.33
CA SER A 122 -1.70 -13.76 -4.73
C SER A 122 -0.68 -14.86 -5.02
N GLN A 123 0.06 -14.73 -6.12
CA GLN A 123 1.15 -15.64 -6.50
C GLN A 123 2.28 -15.64 -5.47
N PHE A 124 2.62 -14.48 -4.88
CA PHE A 124 3.69 -14.37 -3.88
C PHE A 124 3.26 -15.00 -2.56
N LEU A 125 2.05 -14.66 -2.10
CA LEU A 125 1.47 -15.26 -0.89
C LEU A 125 1.38 -16.78 -1.02
N SER A 126 0.93 -17.27 -2.18
CA SER A 126 0.82 -18.70 -2.45
C SER A 126 2.18 -19.38 -2.61
N GLY A 127 3.19 -18.69 -3.16
CA GLY A 127 4.55 -19.18 -3.29
C GLY A 127 5.22 -19.36 -1.93
N VAL A 128 5.22 -18.30 -1.11
CA VAL A 128 5.77 -18.32 0.26
C VAL A 128 5.08 -19.38 1.11
N ARG A 129 3.73 -19.39 1.14
CA ARG A 129 2.96 -20.39 1.91
C ARG A 129 3.32 -21.82 1.52
N ARG A 130 3.41 -22.10 0.21
CA ARG A 130 3.75 -23.44 -0.28
C ARG A 130 5.16 -23.83 0.14
N TYR A 131 6.13 -22.93 -0.02
CA TYR A 131 7.50 -23.18 0.39
C TYR A 131 7.61 -23.49 1.89
N TYR A 132 7.02 -22.65 2.75
CA TYR A 132 7.03 -22.87 4.20
C TYR A 132 6.40 -24.21 4.60
N ALA A 133 5.24 -24.55 4.02
CA ALA A 133 4.60 -25.84 4.28
C ALA A 133 5.43 -27.03 3.78
N GLU A 134 6.00 -26.95 2.57
CA GLU A 134 6.83 -28.01 1.99
C GLU A 134 8.10 -28.25 2.81
N ILE A 135 8.83 -27.19 3.17
CA ILE A 135 10.07 -27.31 3.92
C ILE A 135 9.82 -27.86 5.33
N GLN A 136 8.77 -27.39 6.01
CA GLN A 136 8.41 -27.91 7.33
C GLN A 136 8.07 -29.41 7.29
N ASP A 137 7.33 -29.86 6.28
CA ASP A 137 7.03 -31.28 6.06
C ASP A 137 8.31 -32.10 5.78
N ILE A 138 9.20 -31.57 4.92
CA ILE A 138 10.46 -32.23 4.58
C ILE A 138 11.37 -32.35 5.82
N ILE A 139 11.51 -31.28 6.61
CA ILE A 139 12.30 -31.27 7.86
C ILE A 139 11.75 -32.33 8.81
N SER A 140 10.44 -32.30 9.09
CA SER A 140 9.80 -33.26 9.98
C SER A 140 10.04 -34.71 9.56
N LYS A 141 9.88 -35.02 8.26
CA LYS A 141 10.14 -36.37 7.71
C LYS A 141 11.62 -36.75 7.73
N GLY A 142 12.51 -35.79 7.53
CA GLY A 142 13.95 -35.98 7.64
C GLY A 142 14.37 -36.34 9.06
N GLU A 143 13.92 -35.56 10.05
CA GLU A 143 14.19 -35.78 11.47
C GLU A 143 13.62 -37.10 11.99
N GLN A 144 12.42 -37.47 11.53
CA GLN A 144 11.80 -38.77 11.81
C GLN A 144 12.45 -39.94 11.05
N ARG A 145 13.50 -39.69 10.25
CA ARG A 145 14.21 -40.68 9.42
C ARG A 145 13.33 -41.43 8.43
N THR A 146 12.24 -40.80 7.99
CA THR A 146 11.45 -41.31 6.86
C THR A 146 12.25 -41.24 5.56
N TYR A 147 13.12 -40.24 5.44
CA TYR A 147 14.04 -40.06 4.33
C TYR A 147 15.47 -40.44 4.70
N GLY A 148 16.21 -41.01 3.74
CA GLY A 148 17.65 -41.14 3.85
C GLY A 148 18.32 -39.76 3.84
N VAL A 149 19.34 -39.55 4.67
CA VAL A 149 19.99 -38.24 4.90
C VAL A 149 20.41 -37.56 3.60
N HIS A 150 21.00 -38.31 2.66
CA HIS A 150 21.42 -37.75 1.37
C HIS A 150 20.23 -37.27 0.52
N PHE A 151 19.16 -38.06 0.43
CA PHE A 151 17.94 -37.67 -0.29
C PHE A 151 17.29 -36.46 0.36
N TYR A 152 17.19 -36.46 1.69
CA TYR A 152 16.64 -35.36 2.48
C TYR A 152 17.35 -34.03 2.23
N ILE A 153 18.69 -34.02 2.30
CA ILE A 153 19.51 -32.82 2.06
C ILE A 153 19.32 -32.32 0.62
N ASN A 154 19.37 -33.22 -0.36
CA ASN A 154 19.19 -32.85 -1.76
C ASN A 154 17.79 -32.29 -2.02
N LEU A 155 16.76 -32.88 -1.41
CA LEU A 155 15.37 -32.42 -1.55
C LEU A 155 15.19 -31.03 -0.95
N LEU A 156 15.74 -30.76 0.24
CA LEU A 156 15.71 -29.41 0.83
C LEU A 156 16.37 -28.38 -0.09
N ARG A 157 17.52 -28.72 -0.67
CA ARG A 157 18.23 -27.84 -1.61
C ARG A 157 17.44 -27.59 -2.88
N GLU A 158 16.89 -28.64 -3.48
CA GLU A 158 16.08 -28.53 -4.69
C GLU A 158 14.89 -27.59 -4.48
N LYS A 159 14.16 -27.76 -3.38
CA LYS A 159 13.01 -26.91 -3.05
C LYS A 159 13.41 -25.47 -2.75
N THR A 160 14.53 -25.29 -2.07
CA THR A 160 15.07 -23.96 -1.74
C THR A 160 15.56 -23.24 -2.99
N ASP A 161 16.28 -23.92 -3.89
CA ASP A 161 16.71 -23.38 -5.18
C ASP A 161 15.50 -23.03 -6.08
N ALA A 162 14.46 -23.86 -6.06
CA ALA A 162 13.25 -23.64 -6.86
C ALA A 162 12.50 -22.38 -6.40
N VAL A 163 12.32 -22.16 -5.09
CA VAL A 163 11.64 -20.95 -4.59
C VAL A 163 12.48 -19.69 -4.82
N GLU A 164 13.80 -19.78 -4.70
CA GLU A 164 14.69 -18.63 -4.93
C GLU A 164 14.64 -18.18 -6.40
N LYS A 165 14.74 -19.14 -7.33
CA LYS A 165 14.73 -18.86 -8.78
C LYS A 165 13.36 -18.44 -9.31
N SER A 166 12.29 -18.73 -8.59
CA SER A 166 10.92 -18.35 -8.95
C SER A 166 10.41 -17.25 -8.03
N THR A 167 9.75 -17.61 -6.94
CA THR A 167 9.01 -16.69 -6.07
C THR A 167 9.85 -15.54 -5.55
N LEU A 168 11.07 -15.80 -5.03
CA LEU A 168 11.90 -14.74 -4.47
C LEU A 168 12.34 -13.74 -5.55
N LYS A 169 12.81 -14.26 -6.69
CA LYS A 169 13.20 -13.43 -7.84
C LYS A 169 12.02 -12.61 -8.38
N ASP A 170 10.88 -13.25 -8.61
CA ASP A 170 9.68 -12.58 -9.14
C ASP A 170 9.17 -11.49 -8.18
N MET A 171 9.28 -11.72 -6.86
CA MET A 171 9.01 -10.70 -5.84
C MET A 171 9.99 -9.52 -5.94
N ALA A 172 11.29 -9.79 -6.09
CA ALA A 172 12.30 -8.74 -6.22
C ALA A 172 12.04 -7.85 -7.45
N ASP A 173 11.70 -8.46 -8.58
CA ASP A 173 11.37 -7.76 -9.83
C ASP A 173 10.10 -6.90 -9.67
N ASP A 174 9.05 -7.44 -9.04
CA ASP A 174 7.80 -6.72 -8.75
C ASP A 174 8.00 -5.55 -7.77
N ILE A 175 8.76 -5.76 -6.69
CA ILE A 175 9.12 -4.71 -5.72
C ILE A 175 9.92 -3.60 -6.43
N GLY A 176 10.84 -3.97 -7.32
CA GLY A 176 11.60 -3.02 -8.13
C GLY A 176 10.70 -2.18 -9.03
N GLN A 177 9.73 -2.81 -9.68
CA GLN A 177 8.75 -2.11 -10.51
C GLN A 177 7.87 -1.17 -9.69
N LEU A 178 7.34 -1.63 -8.55
CA LEU A 178 6.53 -0.83 -7.64
C LEU A 178 7.30 0.39 -7.11
N LYS A 179 8.58 0.23 -6.77
CA LYS A 179 9.47 1.34 -6.39
C LYS A 179 9.60 2.38 -7.51
N LEU A 180 9.77 1.93 -8.75
CA LEU A 180 9.83 2.85 -9.90
C LEU A 180 8.53 3.61 -10.10
N ASP A 181 7.39 2.95 -9.90
CA ASP A 181 6.07 3.57 -10.08
C ASP A 181 5.75 4.56 -8.96
N LEU A 182 6.06 4.23 -7.71
CA LEU A 182 6.02 5.17 -6.57
C LEU A 182 6.92 6.39 -6.81
N LYS A 183 8.14 6.18 -7.29
CA LYS A 183 9.08 7.26 -7.60
C LYS A 183 8.57 8.19 -8.70
N LYS A 184 7.92 7.66 -9.75
CA LYS A 184 7.29 8.47 -10.79
C LYS A 184 6.14 9.32 -10.24
N ALA A 185 5.44 8.81 -9.23
CA ALA A 185 4.38 9.53 -8.54
C ALA A 185 4.90 10.53 -7.48
N GLY A 186 6.22 10.65 -7.31
CA GLY A 186 6.85 11.58 -6.36
C GLY A 186 6.99 11.05 -4.94
N VAL A 187 6.76 9.75 -4.72
CA VAL A 187 6.98 9.08 -3.44
C VAL A 187 8.34 8.39 -3.49
N ASP A 188 9.26 8.77 -2.61
CA ASP A 188 10.56 8.10 -2.48
C ASP A 188 10.46 6.99 -1.43
N VAL A 189 10.92 5.80 -1.81
CA VAL A 189 10.95 4.61 -0.94
C VAL A 189 12.33 3.98 -1.02
N ASP A 190 12.79 3.45 0.11
CA ASP A 190 14.16 2.98 0.32
C ASP A 190 14.61 1.86 -0.62
#